data_AF-H1KPP6-F1
#
_entry.id   AF-H1KPP6-F1
#
_cell.length_a   1.000
_cell.length_b   1.000
_cell.length_c   1.000
_cell.angle_alpha   90.00
_cell.angle_beta   90.00
_cell.angle_gamma   90.00
#
_symmetry.space_group_name_H-M   'P 1'
#
loop_
_entity.id
_entity.type
_entity.pdbx_description
1 polymer ?
#
loop_
_entity_poly.entity_id
_entity_poly.type
_entity_poly.pdbx_seq_one_letter_code
_entity_poly.pdbx_strand_id
1 'polypeptide(L)'
;MTSYAPASEQEAAAIVAQAAGRSEPLRLVGGGTKAALGRPPQDEATLAATGLTGITLYEPAEMVVAARAGTPLAEVEALLAG
;
A
#
# COMPACT_ATOMS: atom_id res chain seq x y z
N MET A 1 -10.99 -1.65 15.48
CA MET A 1 -10.68 -0.83 14.30
C MET A 1 -10.58 -1.77 13.11
N THR A 2 -11.35 -1.53 12.06
CA THR A 2 -11.41 -2.43 10.89
C THR A 2 -10.11 -2.31 10.09
N SER A 3 -9.62 -3.41 9.51
CA SER A 3 -8.45 -3.41 8.64
C SER A 3 -8.78 -4.10 7.33
N TYR A 4 -8.53 -3.42 6.22
CA TYR A 4 -8.72 -3.91 4.87
C TYR A 4 -7.36 -4.13 4.21
N ALA A 5 -7.16 -5.27 3.54
CA ALA A 5 -5.93 -5.59 2.82
C ALA A 5 -6.30 -6.10 1.41
N PRO A 6 -6.54 -5.20 0.43
CA PRO A 6 -6.96 -5.59 -0.90
C PRO A 6 -5.87 -6.38 -1.64
N ALA A 7 -6.28 -7.38 -2.42
CA ALA A 7 -5.42 -8.16 -3.29
C ALA A 7 -5.26 -7.55 -4.70
N SER A 8 -6.06 -6.53 -5.02
CA SER A 8 -6.05 -5.85 -6.31
C SER A 8 -6.41 -4.36 -6.22
N GLU A 9 -6.07 -3.60 -7.25
CA GLU A 9 -6.46 -2.19 -7.35
C GLU A 9 -7.99 -2.05 -7.45
N GLN A 10 -8.68 -2.98 -8.10
CA GLN A 10 -10.13 -3.02 -8.20
C GLN A 10 -10.77 -3.19 -6.82
N GLU A 11 -10.24 -4.10 -6.00
CA GLU A 11 -10.72 -4.31 -4.64
C GLU A 11 -10.42 -3.10 -3.76
N ALA A 12 -9.23 -2.50 -3.89
CA ALA A 12 -8.88 -1.27 -3.18
C ALA A 12 -9.85 -0.12 -3.53
N ALA A 13 -10.16 0.06 -4.81
CA ALA A 13 -11.12 1.06 -5.27
C ALA A 13 -12.53 0.81 -4.72
N ALA A 14 -12.97 -0.46 -4.69
CA ALA A 14 -14.25 -0.82 -4.10
C ALA A 14 -14.33 -0.50 -2.60
N ILE A 15 -13.28 -0.80 -1.84
CA ILE A 15 -13.19 -0.48 -0.40
C ILE A 15 -13.26 1.04 -0.18
N VAL A 16 -12.49 1.82 -0.96
CA VAL A 16 -12.51 3.28 -0.87
C VAL A 16 -13.91 3.84 -1.17
N ALA A 17 -14.57 3.33 -2.21
CA ALA A 17 -15.94 3.75 -2.55
C ALA A 17 -16.95 3.42 -1.43
N GLN A 18 -16.83 2.24 -0.82
CA GLN A 18 -17.70 1.84 0.30
C GLN A 18 -17.47 2.69 1.55
N ALA A 19 -16.21 2.95 1.91
CA ALA A 19 -15.86 3.79 3.06
C ALA A 19 -16.35 5.23 2.86
N ALA A 20 -16.19 5.78 1.65
CA ALA A 20 -16.72 7.10 1.30
C ALA A 20 -18.25 7.16 1.46
N GLY A 21 -18.97 6.13 1.00
CA GLY A 21 -20.42 6.04 1.17
C GLY A 21 -20.89 5.98 2.64
N ARG A 22 -20.00 5.57 3.55
CA ARG A 22 -20.26 5.50 5.01
C ARG A 22 -19.66 6.67 5.78
N SER A 23 -18.92 7.56 5.11
CA SER A 23 -18.08 8.57 5.76
C SER A 23 -17.10 7.96 6.80
N GLU A 24 -16.62 6.75 6.57
CA GLU A 24 -15.63 6.04 7.40
C GLU A 24 -14.23 6.58 7.08
N PRO A 25 -13.56 7.32 7.99
CA PRO A 25 -12.24 7.86 7.72
C PRO A 25 -11.21 6.73 7.65
N LEU A 26 -10.61 6.57 6.47
CA LEU A 26 -9.59 5.55 6.22
C LEU A 26 -8.18 6.09 6.47
N ARG A 27 -7.37 5.30 7.17
CA ARG A 27 -5.91 5.47 7.21
C ARG A 27 -5.24 4.55 6.21
N LEU A 28 -4.46 5.13 5.31
CA LEU A 28 -3.66 4.38 4.34
C LEU A 28 -2.33 3.97 4.99
N VAL A 29 -1.98 2.69 4.93
CA VAL A 29 -0.77 2.16 5.57
C VAL A 29 -0.02 1.21 4.65
N GLY A 30 1.30 1.41 4.49
CA GLY A 30 2.22 0.43 3.90
C GLY A 30 2.80 -0.49 4.98
N GLY A 31 4.13 -0.52 5.12
CA GLY A 31 4.81 -1.30 6.16
C GLY A 31 4.70 -0.74 7.60
N GLY A 32 3.97 0.35 7.83
CA GLY A 32 3.73 0.91 9.16
C GLY A 32 4.95 1.51 9.88
N THR A 33 6.14 1.49 9.29
CA THR A 33 7.40 1.91 9.93
C THR A 33 7.44 3.38 10.34
N LYS A 34 6.54 4.21 9.81
CA LYS A 34 6.39 5.65 10.11
C LYS A 34 5.18 5.97 10.98
N ALA A 35 4.55 4.98 11.62
CA ALA A 35 3.31 5.17 12.38
C ALA A 35 3.42 6.19 13.54
N ALA A 36 4.62 6.40 14.09
CA ALA A 36 4.87 7.35 15.16
C ALA A 36 5.14 8.79 14.66
N LEU A 37 5.25 9.01 13.35
CA LEU A 37 5.52 10.33 12.79
C LEU A 37 4.21 11.09 12.53
N GLY A 38 4.19 12.37 12.92
CA GLY A 38 3.09 13.28 12.65
C GLY A 38 1.96 13.24 13.68
N ARG A 39 0.77 13.68 13.27
CA ARG A 39 -0.40 13.74 14.15
C ARG A 39 -0.96 12.32 14.34
N PRO A 40 -1.36 11.93 15.57
CA PRO A 40 -2.11 10.70 15.79
C PRO A 40 -3.33 10.65 14.87
N PRO A 41 -3.54 9.54 14.14
CA PRO A 41 -4.62 9.45 13.19
C PRO A 41 -5.97 9.46 13.92
N GLN A 42 -6.98 10.01 13.27
CA GLN A 42 -8.37 10.07 13.75
C GLN A 42 -9.22 9.28 12.75
N ASP A 43 -8.85 8.01 12.61
CA ASP A 43 -9.35 7.06 11.63
C ASP A 43 -10.23 5.99 12.29
N GLU A 44 -11.19 5.47 11.54
CA GLU A 44 -12.09 4.40 12.00
C GLU A 44 -11.67 3.03 11.43
N ALA A 45 -10.96 3.06 10.29
CA ALA A 45 -10.42 1.86 9.66
C ALA A 45 -9.09 2.12 8.94
N THR A 46 -8.33 1.03 8.74
CA THR A 46 -7.07 1.03 8.01
C THR A 46 -7.25 0.35 6.65
N LEU A 47 -6.72 0.96 5.59
CA LEU A 47 -6.51 0.35 4.29
C LEU A 47 -5.01 0.06 4.13
N ALA A 48 -4.64 -1.20 4.32
CA ALA A 48 -3.26 -1.66 4.26
C ALA A 48 -2.90 -2.08 2.83
N ALA A 49 -1.84 -1.47 2.27
CA ALA A 49 -1.33 -1.82 0.95
C ALA A 49 -0.65 -3.20 0.91
N THR A 50 -0.50 -3.91 2.04
CA THR A 50 0.26 -5.16 2.17
C THR A 50 -0.26 -6.32 1.34
N GLY A 51 -1.49 -6.25 0.81
CA GLY A 51 -2.01 -7.21 -0.18
C GLY A 51 -1.66 -6.87 -1.64
N LEU A 52 -1.13 -5.67 -1.89
CA LEU A 52 -0.72 -5.16 -3.21
C LEU A 52 0.81 -5.22 -3.33
N THR A 53 1.37 -6.40 -3.53
CA THR A 53 2.82 -6.63 -3.61
C THR A 53 3.28 -7.11 -4.98
N GLY A 54 4.57 -6.91 -5.27
CA GLY A 54 5.24 -7.42 -6.45
C GLY A 54 5.75 -6.32 -7.38
N ILE A 55 6.84 -6.65 -8.07
CA ILE A 55 7.42 -5.84 -9.15
C ILE A 55 6.57 -6.01 -10.42
N THR A 56 6.21 -4.90 -11.05
CA THR A 56 5.38 -4.88 -12.29
C THR A 56 6.19 -4.52 -13.53
N LEU A 57 7.36 -3.90 -13.37
CA LEU A 57 8.28 -3.54 -14.46
C LEU A 57 9.72 -3.52 -13.94
N TYR A 58 10.65 -4.04 -14.72
CA TYR A 58 12.08 -3.91 -14.50
C TYR A 58 12.80 -3.70 -15.83
N GLU A 59 13.26 -2.46 -16.06
CA GLU A 59 13.97 -2.04 -17.28
C GLU A 59 15.36 -1.52 -16.87
N PRO A 60 16.35 -2.41 -16.66
CA PRO A 60 17.66 -2.04 -16.13
C PRO A 60 18.45 -1.12 -17.07
N ALA A 61 18.30 -1.29 -18.40
CA ALA A 61 18.94 -0.42 -19.38
C ALA A 61 18.46 1.05 -19.26
N GLU A 62 17.22 1.25 -18.84
CA GLU A 62 16.60 2.56 -18.63
C GLU A 62 16.70 3.02 -17.16
N MET A 63 17.25 2.19 -16.27
CA MET A 63 17.28 2.40 -14.81
C MET A 63 15.88 2.61 -14.19
N VAL A 64 14.89 1.84 -14.65
CA VAL A 64 13.49 1.94 -14.19
C VAL A 64 13.02 0.66 -13.51
N VAL A 65 12.35 0.82 -12.36
CA VAL A 65 11.54 -0.22 -11.68
C VAL A 65 10.17 0.34 -11.37
N ALA A 66 9.12 -0.45 -11.63
CA ALA A 66 7.79 -0.21 -11.08
C ALA A 66 7.41 -1.37 -10.15
N ALA A 67 6.82 -1.02 -9.00
CA ALA A 67 6.41 -1.97 -7.98
C ALA A 67 5.05 -1.57 -7.43
N ARG A 68 4.26 -2.54 -6.96
CA ARG A 68 3.01 -2.25 -6.27
C ARG A 68 3.28 -1.59 -4.92
N ALA A 69 2.33 -0.79 -4.45
CA ALA A 69 2.49 0.07 -3.27
C ALA A 69 2.82 -0.67 -1.95
N GLY A 70 2.47 -1.96 -1.85
CA GLY A 70 2.78 -2.81 -0.70
C GLY A 70 4.10 -3.58 -0.81
N THR A 71 4.80 -3.49 -1.94
CA THR A 71 6.04 -4.26 -2.17
C THR A 71 7.09 -3.89 -1.13
N PRO A 72 7.61 -4.86 -0.35
CA PRO A 72 8.66 -4.59 0.61
C PRO A 72 9.91 -4.03 -0.07
N LEU A 73 10.54 -3.02 0.55
CA LEU A 73 11.78 -2.45 0.01
C LEU A 73 12.88 -3.53 -0.17
N ALA A 74 12.95 -4.49 0.75
CA ALA A 74 13.90 -5.60 0.67
C ALA A 74 13.71 -6.48 -0.59
N GLU A 75 12.49 -6.60 -1.10
CA GLU A 75 12.22 -7.32 -2.37
C GLU A 75 12.78 -6.53 -3.57
N VAL A 76 12.59 -5.20 -3.56
CA VAL A 76 13.16 -4.31 -4.58
C VAL A 76 14.69 -4.34 -4.54
N GLU A 77 15.29 -4.25 -3.36
CA GLU A 77 16.74 -4.31 -3.17
C GLU A 77 17.32 -5.65 -3.65
N ALA A 78 16.64 -6.76 -3.38
CA ALA A 78 17.06 -8.08 -3.85
C ALA A 78 17.05 -8.20 -5.38
N LEU A 79 16.04 -7.61 -6.05
CA LEU A 79 16.00 -7.55 -7.53
C LEU A 79 17.18 -6.74 -8.08
N LEU A 80 17.48 -5.58 -7.49
CA LEU A 80 18.51 -4.65 -7.97
C LEU A 80 19.94 -5.10 -7.67
N ALA A 81 20.12 -6.11 -6.81
CA ALA A 81 21.43 -6.63 -6.44
C ALA A 81 22.00 -7.65 -7.44
N GLY A 82 21.21 -8.09 -8.44
CA GLY A 82 21.63 -8.98 -9.54
C GLY A 82 22.06 -8.21 -10.78
#